data_AF-A0A960UF35-F1
#
_entry.id   AF-A0A960UF35-F1
#
_cell.length_a   1.000
_cell.length_b   1.000
_cell.length_c   1.000
_cell.angle_alpha   90.00
_cell.angle_beta   90.00
_cell.angle_gamma   90.00
#
_symmetry.space_group_name_H-M   'P 1'
#
loop_
_entity.id
_entity.type
_entity.pdbx_description
1 polymer ?
#
loop_
_entity_poly.entity_id
_entity_poly.type
_entity_poly.pdbx_seq_one_letter_code
_entity_poly.pdbx_strand_id
1 'polypeptide(L)'
;MKKLMVALLLLAAMSSLAAAQTQPFIGMYADDQGVLCQADVTQYATSTVYFFAVLPPEITAITAAEFSVDNLPGATMALMTPHWETTLVIGDLGYGIALAFSPAIPGPNAFMGSVDFFVLNDFGPDFRMTVMASNDSGNLVVVDTDFNEVPCETAQHFFTFNCTGGLPYGCDCTETIATEDATWGQIKALY
;
A
#
# COMPACT_ATOMS: atom_id res chain seq x y z
N MET A 1 -12.64 -24.36 -33.33
CA MET A 1 -12.34 -22.91 -33.33
C MET A 1 -12.83 -22.15 -32.09
N LYS A 2 -13.92 -22.56 -31.39
CA LYS A 2 -14.38 -21.89 -30.15
C LYS A 2 -13.46 -22.02 -28.91
N LYS A 3 -12.64 -23.08 -28.82
CA LYS A 3 -11.75 -23.30 -27.66
C LYS A 3 -10.47 -22.43 -27.66
N LEU A 4 -10.09 -21.88 -28.81
CA LEU A 4 -8.87 -21.06 -28.92
C LEU A 4 -9.10 -19.60 -28.48
N MET A 5 -10.32 -19.08 -28.62
CA MET A 5 -10.66 -17.71 -28.19
C MET A 5 -10.73 -17.57 -26.66
N VAL A 6 -11.17 -18.61 -25.94
CA VAL A 6 -11.24 -18.57 -24.46
C VAL A 6 -9.84 -18.52 -23.83
N ALA A 7 -8.86 -19.23 -24.41
CA ALA A 7 -7.48 -19.20 -23.92
C ALA A 7 -6.77 -17.86 -24.18
N LEU A 8 -7.13 -17.15 -25.26
CA LEU A 8 -6.57 -15.83 -25.57
C LEU A 8 -7.13 -14.72 -24.67
N LEU A 9 -8.39 -14.83 -24.23
CA LEU A 9 -9.02 -13.91 -23.29
C LEU A 9 -8.50 -14.08 -21.85
N LEU A 10 -8.21 -15.31 -21.41
CA LEU A 10 -7.61 -15.57 -20.09
C LEU A 10 -6.15 -15.08 -19.98
N LEU A 11 -5.38 -15.10 -21.08
CA LEU A 11 -4.01 -14.58 -21.07
C LEU A 11 -3.94 -13.05 -21.03
N ALA A 12 -4.99 -12.35 -21.49
CA ALA A 12 -5.06 -10.89 -21.47
C ALA A 12 -5.54 -10.32 -20.12
N ALA A 13 -6.30 -11.10 -19.34
CA ALA A 13 -6.84 -10.69 -18.04
C ALA A 13 -5.81 -10.70 -16.90
N MET A 14 -4.72 -11.47 -17.03
CA MET A 14 -3.65 -11.48 -16.02
C MET A 14 -2.60 -10.37 -16.22
N SER A 15 -2.63 -9.68 -17.36
CA SER A 15 -1.73 -8.57 -17.70
C SER A 15 -2.32 -7.18 -17.44
N SER A 16 -3.59 -7.07 -17.03
CA SER A 16 -4.30 -5.78 -16.93
C SER A 16 -4.17 -5.07 -15.58
N LEU A 17 -3.63 -5.73 -14.56
CA LEU A 17 -3.58 -5.17 -13.20
C LEU A 17 -2.49 -4.11 -13.02
N ALA A 18 -1.35 -4.23 -13.72
CA ALA A 18 -0.31 -3.21 -13.75
C ALA A 18 -0.58 -2.12 -14.80
N ALA A 19 -1.46 -2.36 -15.78
CA ALA A 19 -1.61 -1.49 -16.95
C ALA A 19 -2.50 -0.24 -16.71
N ALA A 20 -3.16 -0.13 -15.56
CA ALA A 20 -4.02 1.01 -15.22
C ALA A 20 -3.38 2.02 -14.26
N GLN A 21 -2.35 1.61 -13.50
CA GLN A 21 -1.65 2.48 -12.57
C GLN A 21 -0.74 3.41 -13.37
N THR A 22 -0.99 4.73 -13.31
CA THR A 22 -0.20 5.73 -14.06
C THR A 22 0.81 6.47 -13.20
N GLN A 23 0.69 6.37 -11.87
CA GLN A 23 1.58 6.97 -10.89
C GLN A 23 1.89 5.96 -9.79
N PRO A 24 3.12 5.90 -9.27
CA PRO A 24 3.41 5.03 -8.14
C PRO A 24 2.65 5.49 -6.90
N PHE A 25 2.39 4.58 -5.97
CA PHE A 25 1.93 4.94 -4.62
C PHE A 25 2.55 4.05 -3.57
N ILE A 26 2.46 4.47 -2.31
CA ILE A 26 2.90 3.67 -1.17
C ILE A 26 1.65 3.25 -0.37
N GLY A 27 1.44 1.95 -0.27
CA GLY A 27 0.30 1.34 0.40
C GLY A 27 0.69 0.62 1.70
N MET A 28 -0.31 0.44 2.56
CA MET A 28 -0.23 -0.29 3.83
C MET A 28 -1.21 -1.48 3.79
N TYR A 29 -0.75 -2.65 4.23
CA TYR A 29 -1.47 -3.91 4.07
C TYR A 29 -1.37 -4.81 5.31
N ALA A 30 -2.34 -5.69 5.51
CA ALA A 30 -2.42 -6.64 6.62
C ALA A 30 -1.79 -8.00 6.28
N ASP A 31 -1.41 -8.20 5.02
CA ASP A 31 -0.71 -9.39 4.53
C ASP A 31 0.53 -9.04 3.72
N ASP A 32 1.39 -10.04 3.59
CA ASP A 32 2.66 -9.96 2.86
C ASP A 32 2.50 -10.10 1.33
N GLN A 33 1.26 -10.14 0.82
CA GLN A 33 0.94 -10.16 -0.61
C GLN A 33 0.44 -8.78 -1.09
N GLY A 34 0.19 -7.85 -0.18
CA GLY A 34 -0.33 -6.52 -0.51
C GLY A 34 -1.80 -6.55 -0.97
N VAL A 35 -2.63 -7.42 -0.37
CA VAL A 35 -4.04 -7.60 -0.80
C VAL A 35 -5.03 -6.98 0.19
N LEU A 36 -4.89 -7.27 1.48
CA LEU A 36 -5.78 -6.80 2.53
C LEU A 36 -5.23 -5.50 3.10
N CYS A 37 -6.08 -4.51 3.30
CA CYS A 37 -5.72 -3.18 3.84
C CYS A 37 -6.54 -2.79 5.07
N GLN A 38 -7.06 -3.82 5.72
CA GLN A 38 -7.72 -3.72 6.99
C GLN A 38 -7.37 -4.92 7.84
N ALA A 39 -7.35 -4.73 9.14
CA ALA A 39 -7.16 -5.79 10.11
C ALA A 39 -7.97 -5.53 11.36
N ASP A 40 -8.37 -6.60 12.04
CA ASP A 40 -8.85 -6.48 13.41
C ASP A 40 -7.66 -6.53 14.36
N VAL A 41 -7.71 -5.74 15.44
CA VAL A 41 -6.74 -5.81 16.51
C VAL A 41 -7.32 -6.50 17.73
N THR A 42 -6.48 -7.28 18.39
CA THR A 42 -6.79 -7.87 19.69
C THR A 42 -5.83 -7.33 20.72
N GLN A 43 -6.35 -6.89 21.87
CA GLN A 43 -5.50 -6.41 22.97
C GLN A 43 -4.49 -7.49 23.39
N TYR A 44 -3.25 -7.07 23.62
CA TYR A 44 -2.09 -7.91 23.96
C TYR A 44 -1.71 -8.92 22.87
N ALA A 45 -2.07 -8.64 21.62
CA ALA A 45 -1.60 -9.36 20.45
C ALA A 45 -0.77 -8.42 19.54
N THR A 46 0.05 -9.02 18.69
CA THR A 46 0.77 -8.31 17.63
C THR A 46 -0.06 -8.35 16.36
N SER A 47 -0.25 -7.18 15.74
CA SER A 47 -0.74 -7.06 14.36
C SER A 47 0.37 -6.45 13.50
N THR A 48 0.66 -7.05 12.36
CA THR A 48 1.70 -6.56 11.44
C THR A 48 1.07 -5.79 10.30
N VAL A 49 1.62 -4.63 9.97
CA VAL A 49 1.26 -3.84 8.78
C VAL A 49 2.45 -3.82 7.83
N TYR A 50 2.23 -4.24 6.59
CA TYR A 50 3.23 -4.33 5.53
C TYR A 50 3.16 -3.10 4.63
N PHE A 51 4.31 -2.58 4.23
CA PHE A 51 4.45 -1.42 3.36
C PHE A 51 4.96 -1.86 1.99
N PHE A 52 4.23 -1.48 0.95
CA PHE A 52 4.62 -1.71 -0.44
C PHE A 52 4.62 -0.41 -1.22
N ALA A 53 5.62 -0.22 -2.08
CA ALA A 53 5.50 0.71 -3.19
C ALA A 53 4.88 -0.03 -4.37
N VAL A 54 3.73 0.44 -4.84
CA VAL A 54 3.05 -0.09 -6.03
C VAL A 54 3.47 0.75 -7.21
N LEU A 55 4.08 0.11 -8.20
CA LEU A 55 4.80 0.77 -9.29
C LEU A 55 4.04 0.62 -10.62
N PRO A 56 3.94 1.70 -11.41
CA PRO A 56 3.45 1.61 -12.78
C PRO A 56 4.48 0.86 -13.65
N PRO A 57 4.09 0.32 -14.82
CA PRO A 57 4.96 -0.53 -15.65
C PRO A 57 6.27 0.13 -16.09
N GLU A 58 6.32 1.46 -16.14
CA GLU A 58 7.50 2.24 -16.51
C GLU A 58 8.58 2.25 -15.41
N ILE A 59 8.20 2.02 -14.15
CA ILE A 59 9.12 1.96 -13.00
C ILE A 59 9.30 0.50 -12.60
N THR A 60 10.39 -0.10 -13.03
CA THR A 60 10.61 -1.55 -12.84
C THR A 60 11.15 -1.93 -11.47
N ALA A 61 11.79 -0.99 -10.77
CA ALA A 61 12.35 -1.16 -9.44
C ALA A 61 12.57 0.19 -8.76
N ILE A 62 12.69 0.18 -7.43
CA ILE A 62 13.02 1.37 -6.63
C ILE A 62 14.33 1.19 -5.86
N THR A 63 15.08 2.28 -5.72
CA THR A 63 16.29 2.36 -4.89
C THR A 63 16.09 3.15 -3.61
N ALA A 64 15.02 3.94 -3.51
CA ALA A 64 14.66 4.63 -2.28
C ALA A 64 13.18 5.00 -2.25
N ALA A 65 12.69 5.38 -1.07
CA ALA A 65 11.36 5.96 -0.89
C ALA A 65 11.39 6.96 0.27
N GLU A 66 10.56 7.99 0.20
CA GLU A 66 10.33 8.94 1.29
C GLU A 66 8.84 9.19 1.50
N PHE A 67 8.38 9.06 2.74
CA PHE A 67 6.97 9.21 3.14
C PHE A 67 6.84 9.49 4.63
N SER A 68 5.61 9.70 5.11
CA SER A 68 5.23 9.63 6.52
C SER A 68 3.91 8.87 6.68
N VAL A 69 3.53 8.54 7.90
CA VAL A 69 2.22 7.96 8.23
C VAL A 69 1.53 8.84 9.25
N ASP A 70 0.34 9.32 8.89
CA ASP A 70 -0.53 10.08 9.78
C ASP A 70 -1.41 9.15 10.63
N ASN A 71 -1.82 9.68 11.78
CA ASN A 71 -2.68 9.04 12.76
C ASN A 71 -2.16 7.68 13.25
N LEU A 72 -0.85 7.55 13.47
CA LEU A 72 -0.27 6.37 14.12
C LEU A 72 -0.84 6.17 15.55
N PRO A 73 -1.06 4.92 15.99
CA PRO A 73 -1.41 4.63 17.38
C PRO A 73 -0.38 5.22 18.34
N GLY A 74 -0.84 5.97 19.34
CA GLY A 74 0.04 6.52 20.36
C GLY A 74 0.70 5.41 21.22
N ALA A 75 1.76 5.77 21.95
CA ALA A 75 2.49 4.81 22.80
C ALA A 75 1.65 4.18 23.94
N THR A 76 0.50 4.77 24.27
CA THR A 76 -0.47 4.17 25.19
C THR A 76 -1.36 3.13 24.53
N MET A 77 -1.47 3.13 23.20
CA MET A 77 -2.31 2.24 22.40
C MET A 77 -1.52 1.04 21.88
N ALA A 78 -0.31 1.25 21.36
CA ALA A 78 0.55 0.18 20.89
C ALA A 78 2.04 0.50 21.03
N LEU A 79 2.85 -0.56 21.12
CA LEU A 79 4.29 -0.49 20.89
C LEU A 79 4.57 -0.85 19.44
N MET A 80 5.23 0.06 18.72
CA MET A 80 5.56 -0.11 17.31
C MET A 80 6.99 -0.60 17.15
N THR A 81 7.20 -1.66 16.37
CA THR A 81 8.52 -2.17 16.01
C THR A 81 8.65 -2.22 14.49
N PRO A 82 9.36 -1.26 13.87
CA PRO A 82 9.56 -1.26 12.44
C PRO A 82 10.62 -2.29 12.01
N HIS A 83 10.37 -2.94 10.87
CA HIS A 83 11.22 -3.92 10.21
C HIS A 83 11.35 -3.56 8.73
N TRP A 84 12.43 -2.88 8.36
CA TRP A 84 12.65 -2.42 6.99
C TRP A 84 13.55 -3.39 6.22
N GLU A 85 13.30 -3.54 4.91
CA GLU A 85 14.16 -4.31 3.98
C GLU A 85 15.46 -3.57 3.61
N THR A 86 15.85 -2.61 4.45
CA THR A 86 17.10 -1.87 4.31
C THR A 86 17.72 -1.58 5.68
N THR A 87 19.04 -1.45 5.69
CA THR A 87 19.81 -0.95 6.83
C THR A 87 19.92 0.57 6.86
N LEU A 88 19.66 1.27 5.75
CA LEU A 88 19.73 2.74 5.67
C LEU A 88 18.33 3.32 5.80
N VAL A 89 18.04 3.77 7.01
CA VAL A 89 16.76 4.37 7.41
C VAL A 89 17.06 5.71 8.07
N ILE A 90 16.44 6.79 7.60
CA ILE A 90 16.59 8.13 8.16
C ILE A 90 15.20 8.64 8.56
N GLY A 91 15.07 9.14 9.78
CA GLY A 91 13.82 9.70 10.28
C GLY A 91 12.94 8.68 11.03
N ASP A 92 11.65 8.98 11.12
CA ASP A 92 10.65 8.20 11.86
C ASP A 92 9.29 8.25 11.15
N LEU A 93 8.53 7.16 11.26
CA LEU A 93 7.30 6.91 10.51
C LEU A 93 6.26 8.03 10.70
N GLY A 94 6.14 8.59 11.92
CA GLY A 94 5.16 9.64 12.23
C GLY A 94 5.54 11.06 11.81
N TYR A 95 6.78 11.27 11.37
CA TYR A 95 7.26 12.61 10.99
C TYR A 95 7.72 12.66 9.54
N GLY A 96 8.50 11.68 9.12
CA GLY A 96 9.13 11.59 7.80
C GLY A 96 10.18 10.50 7.87
N ILE A 97 10.09 9.52 6.97
CA ILE A 97 11.02 8.41 6.88
C ILE A 97 11.53 8.30 5.45
N ALA A 98 12.85 8.18 5.32
CA ALA A 98 13.54 7.89 4.08
C ALA A 98 14.22 6.52 4.18
N LEU A 99 13.94 5.67 3.19
CA LEU A 99 14.46 4.31 3.06
C LEU A 99 15.31 4.25 1.78
N ALA A 100 16.47 3.61 1.83
CA ALA A 100 17.33 3.42 0.65
C ALA A 100 17.76 1.97 0.50
N PHE A 101 17.49 1.35 -0.64
CA PHE A 101 17.61 -0.09 -0.86
C PHE A 101 18.82 -0.43 -1.75
N SER A 102 19.60 -1.43 -1.33
CA SER A 102 20.69 -1.99 -2.12
C SER A 102 20.76 -3.50 -1.86
N PRO A 103 20.36 -4.35 -2.82
CA PRO A 103 19.95 -4.03 -4.20
C PRO A 103 18.60 -3.28 -4.28
N ALA A 104 18.30 -2.74 -5.47
CA ALA A 104 16.98 -2.16 -5.78
C ALA A 104 15.86 -3.22 -5.64
N ILE A 105 14.68 -2.80 -5.19
CA ILE A 105 13.53 -3.70 -5.00
C ILE A 105 12.68 -3.72 -6.27
N PRO A 106 12.44 -4.89 -6.88
CA PRO A 106 11.65 -4.98 -8.10
C PRO A 106 10.15 -4.76 -7.85
N GLY A 107 9.47 -4.18 -8.84
CA GLY A 107 8.01 -4.09 -8.90
C GLY A 107 7.31 -5.37 -9.41
N PRO A 108 5.98 -5.35 -9.59
CA PRO A 108 5.08 -4.18 -9.45
C PRO A 108 4.76 -3.82 -8.00
N ASN A 109 4.89 -4.75 -7.06
CA ASN A 109 4.71 -4.51 -5.63
C ASN A 109 6.08 -4.64 -4.95
N ALA A 110 6.76 -3.52 -4.76
CA ALA A 110 8.06 -3.48 -4.10
C ALA A 110 7.86 -3.46 -2.58
N PHE A 111 8.12 -4.60 -1.93
CA PHE A 111 8.02 -4.75 -0.46
C PHE A 111 9.12 -3.95 0.24
N MET A 112 8.75 -2.92 0.99
CA MET A 112 9.71 -2.02 1.66
C MET A 112 10.01 -2.41 3.11
N GLY A 113 9.09 -3.13 3.74
CA GLY A 113 9.17 -3.55 5.13
C GLY A 113 7.82 -3.65 5.80
N SER A 114 7.83 -3.87 7.10
CA SER A 114 6.63 -3.96 7.93
C SER A 114 6.80 -3.24 9.26
N VAL A 115 5.70 -3.04 9.96
CA VAL A 115 5.66 -2.53 11.33
C VAL A 115 4.79 -3.45 12.16
N ASP A 116 5.37 -4.00 13.21
CA ASP A 116 4.64 -4.77 14.22
C ASP A 116 4.05 -3.83 15.26
N PHE A 117 2.74 -3.90 15.43
CA PHE A 117 1.99 -3.19 16.46
C PHE A 117 1.61 -4.17 17.57
N PHE A 118 2.34 -4.13 18.69
CA PHE A 118 1.92 -4.84 19.90
C PHE A 118 0.86 -4.00 20.63
N VAL A 119 -0.38 -4.46 20.59
CA VAL A 119 -1.56 -3.69 21.01
C VAL A 119 -1.68 -3.70 22.53
N LEU A 120 -1.60 -2.52 23.16
CA LEU A 120 -1.76 -2.33 24.61
C LEU A 120 -3.21 -1.99 24.99
N ASN A 121 -3.91 -1.25 24.13
CA ASN A 121 -5.31 -0.86 24.31
C ASN A 121 -6.05 -0.94 22.98
N ASP A 122 -7.37 -1.06 23.05
CA ASP A 122 -8.23 -1.04 21.88
C ASP A 122 -8.04 0.27 21.08
N PHE A 123 -7.95 0.15 19.76
CA PHE A 123 -7.85 1.29 18.85
C PHE A 123 -9.20 1.98 18.63
N GLY A 124 -10.29 1.35 19.08
CA GLY A 124 -11.66 1.76 18.77
C GLY A 124 -12.06 1.31 17.37
N PRO A 125 -13.33 1.53 16.99
CA PRO A 125 -13.80 1.23 15.64
C PRO A 125 -13.15 2.16 14.62
N ASP A 126 -12.88 1.64 13.43
CA ASP A 126 -12.51 2.43 12.25
C ASP A 126 -11.24 3.31 12.43
N PHE A 127 -10.23 2.80 13.15
CA PHE A 127 -8.98 3.52 13.36
C PHE A 127 -8.16 3.52 12.07
N ARG A 128 -8.06 4.69 11.43
CA ARG A 128 -7.50 4.84 10.08
C ARG A 128 -6.12 5.49 10.09
N MET A 129 -5.15 4.85 9.46
CA MET A 129 -3.82 5.40 9.17
C MET A 129 -3.72 5.75 7.69
N THR A 130 -2.91 6.76 7.36
CA THR A 130 -2.75 7.26 5.98
C THR A 130 -1.29 7.48 5.66
N VAL A 131 -0.85 7.05 4.48
CA VAL A 131 0.48 7.44 3.98
C VAL A 131 0.41 8.87 3.43
N MET A 132 1.35 9.70 3.87
CA MET A 132 1.38 11.13 3.58
C MET A 132 2.79 11.55 3.15
N ALA A 133 2.91 12.77 2.64
CA ALA A 133 4.21 13.39 2.44
C ALA A 133 4.98 13.52 3.76
N SER A 134 6.30 13.36 3.69
CA SER A 134 7.21 13.62 4.79
C SER A 134 7.07 15.05 5.28
N ASN A 135 6.98 15.27 6.60
CA ASN A 135 6.91 16.61 7.17
C ASN A 135 8.26 17.36 7.11
N ASP A 136 9.36 16.61 6.94
CA ASP A 136 10.71 17.18 6.84
C ASP A 136 10.96 17.83 5.48
N SER A 137 10.66 17.11 4.40
CA SER A 137 10.94 17.54 3.02
C SER A 137 9.70 18.01 2.25
N GLY A 138 8.50 17.63 2.71
CA GLY A 138 7.25 17.80 1.97
C GLY A 138 7.05 16.77 0.86
N ASN A 139 7.88 15.72 0.79
CA ASN A 139 7.87 14.77 -0.31
C ASN A 139 7.13 13.48 0.03
N LEU A 140 6.31 13.01 -0.93
CA LEU A 140 5.85 11.62 -1.01
C LEU A 140 6.36 11.08 -2.36
N VAL A 141 7.48 10.35 -2.32
CA VAL A 141 8.22 9.97 -3.53
C VAL A 141 8.78 8.55 -3.43
N VAL A 142 8.97 7.92 -4.57
CA VAL A 142 9.91 6.81 -4.76
C VAL A 142 11.09 7.28 -5.61
N VAL A 143 12.22 6.59 -5.53
CA VAL A 143 13.38 6.84 -6.38
C VAL A 143 13.62 5.63 -7.28
N ASP A 144 13.63 5.86 -8.60
CA ASP A 144 13.84 4.82 -9.61
C ASP A 144 15.31 4.37 -9.70
N THR A 145 15.59 3.40 -10.57
CA THR A 145 16.95 2.88 -10.79
C THR A 145 17.92 3.86 -11.46
N ASP A 146 17.40 4.94 -12.03
CA ASP A 146 18.18 6.03 -12.63
C ASP A 146 18.40 7.18 -11.62
N PHE A 147 18.00 6.98 -10.35
CA PHE A 147 18.07 7.94 -9.25
C PHE A 147 17.19 9.19 -9.43
N ASN A 148 16.10 9.08 -10.20
CA ASN A 148 15.12 10.15 -10.29
C ASN A 148 14.07 10.00 -9.17
N GLU A 149 13.75 11.11 -8.51
CA GLU A 149 12.58 11.19 -7.65
C GLU A 149 11.31 11.18 -8.52
N VAL A 150 10.44 10.21 -8.26
CA VAL A 150 9.14 10.09 -8.90
C VAL A 150 8.07 10.36 -7.84
N PRO A 151 7.27 11.43 -8.00
CA PRO A 151 6.14 11.72 -7.12
C PRO A 151 5.16 10.56 -7.09
N CYS A 152 4.74 10.20 -5.89
CA CYS A 152 3.64 9.25 -5.74
C CYS A 152 2.29 9.97 -5.78
N GLU A 153 1.27 9.20 -6.12
CA GLU A 153 -0.11 9.58 -5.96
C GLU A 153 -0.42 9.91 -4.49
N THR A 154 -1.05 11.07 -4.27
CA THR A 154 -1.48 11.54 -2.95
C THR A 154 -2.93 11.19 -2.65
N ALA A 155 -3.57 10.40 -3.52
CA ALA A 155 -4.90 9.89 -3.27
C ALA A 155 -4.89 9.03 -1.99
N GLN A 156 -6.07 8.89 -1.42
CA GLN A 156 -6.29 8.44 -0.06
C GLN A 156 -6.05 6.92 0.11
N HIS A 157 -4.78 6.50 0.12
CA HIS A 157 -4.38 5.13 0.44
C HIS A 157 -4.35 4.96 1.96
N PHE A 158 -5.37 4.27 2.46
CA PHE A 158 -5.61 4.10 3.87
C PHE A 158 -5.42 2.66 4.32
N PHE A 159 -5.01 2.51 5.58
CA PHE A 159 -5.15 1.27 6.32
C PHE A 159 -6.12 1.48 7.47
N THR A 160 -7.04 0.53 7.68
CA THR A 160 -8.05 0.66 8.74
C THR A 160 -8.00 -0.52 9.70
N PHE A 161 -7.77 -0.24 10.98
CA PHE A 161 -7.99 -1.22 12.05
C PHE A 161 -9.46 -1.24 12.49
N ASN A 162 -9.95 -2.42 12.87
CA ASN A 162 -11.30 -2.64 13.41
C ASN A 162 -12.40 -2.03 12.52
N CYS A 163 -12.34 -2.33 11.22
CA CYS A 163 -13.29 -1.80 10.25
C CYS A 163 -14.74 -2.17 10.59
N THR A 164 -15.63 -1.18 10.63
CA THR A 164 -17.08 -1.38 10.74
C THR A 164 -17.83 -1.07 9.44
N GLY A 165 -17.16 -0.45 8.47
CA GLY A 165 -17.77 0.07 7.24
C GLY A 165 -18.47 1.42 7.40
N GLY A 166 -18.31 2.08 8.55
CA GLY A 166 -18.94 3.36 8.86
C GLY A 166 -18.23 4.59 8.27
N LEU A 167 -17.00 4.43 7.75
CA LEU A 167 -16.21 5.55 7.24
C LEU A 167 -16.58 5.94 5.79
N PRO A 168 -16.39 7.23 5.43
CA PRO A 168 -16.33 7.63 4.02
C PRO A 168 -15.31 6.77 3.27
N TYR A 169 -15.71 6.31 2.08
CA TYR A 169 -14.95 5.37 1.23
C TYR A 169 -14.84 3.93 1.77
N GLY A 170 -15.57 3.59 2.84
CA GLY A 170 -15.50 2.27 3.46
C GLY A 170 -14.15 2.01 4.11
N CYS A 171 -13.77 0.74 4.24
CA CYS A 171 -12.42 0.35 4.69
C CYS A 171 -11.64 -0.34 3.58
N ASP A 172 -12.15 -0.23 2.35
CA ASP A 172 -11.49 -0.78 1.19
C ASP A 172 -10.43 0.22 0.73
N CYS A 173 -9.20 -0.25 0.60
CA CYS A 173 -8.09 0.50 0.01
C CYS A 173 -8.18 0.49 -1.51
N THR A 174 -9.14 -0.25 -2.09
CA THR A 174 -9.40 -0.11 -3.51
C THR A 174 -10.03 1.26 -3.78
N GLU A 175 -9.22 2.23 -4.19
CA GLU A 175 -9.51 2.70 -5.54
C GLU A 175 -9.60 1.44 -6.38
N THR A 176 -10.78 1.18 -6.94
CA THR A 176 -11.04 0.01 -7.79
C THR A 176 -9.86 -0.22 -8.73
N ILE A 177 -8.92 -1.08 -8.34
CA ILE A 177 -8.30 -2.00 -9.28
C ILE A 177 -9.53 -2.63 -9.90
N ALA A 178 -9.77 -2.36 -11.18
CA ALA A 178 -10.90 -2.94 -11.88
C ALA A 178 -10.75 -4.46 -11.79
N THR A 179 -11.31 -5.05 -10.73
CA THR A 179 -11.57 -6.47 -10.66
C THR A 179 -12.56 -6.74 -11.79
N GLU A 180 -12.37 -7.85 -12.49
CA GLU A 180 -13.16 -8.21 -13.68
C GLU A 180 -14.68 -8.01 -13.47
N ASP A 181 -15.14 -8.20 -12.23
CA ASP A 181 -16.53 -8.02 -11.81
C ASP A 181 -17.07 -6.58 -11.93
N ALA A 182 -16.25 -5.55 -11.70
CA ALA A 182 -16.66 -4.15 -11.89
C ALA A 182 -16.86 -3.81 -13.37
N THR A 183 -15.99 -4.32 -14.25
CA THR A 183 -16.10 -4.17 -15.71
C THR A 183 -17.27 -4.95 -16.30
N TRP A 184 -17.52 -6.18 -15.82
CA TRP A 184 -18.69 -6.96 -16.26
C TRP A 184 -20.01 -6.32 -15.82
N GLY A 185 -20.06 -5.73 -14.62
CA GLY A 185 -21.21 -4.96 -14.15
C GLY A 185 -21.54 -3.77 -15.06
N GLN A 186 -20.52 -3.02 -15.47
CA GLN A 186 -20.66 -1.87 -16.38
C GLN A 186 -21.03 -2.29 -17.81
N ILE A 187 -20.48 -3.39 -18.32
CA ILE A 187 -20.83 -3.94 -19.66
C ILE A 187 -22.26 -4.47 -19.68
N LYS A 188 -22.72 -5.14 -18.62
CA LYS A 188 -24.11 -5.59 -18.50
C LYS A 188 -25.12 -4.45 -18.44
N ALA A 189 -24.72 -3.25 -18.01
CA ALA A 189 -25.59 -2.08 -18.01
C ALA A 189 -25.74 -1.43 -19.40
N LEU A 190 -24.93 -1.83 -20.39
CA LEU A 190 -24.98 -1.35 -21.78
C LEU A 190 -25.79 -2.26 -22.71
N TYR A 191 -26.30 -3.39 -22.20
CA TYR A 191 -27.12 -4.38 -22.92
C TYR A 191 -28.39 -4.71 -22.15
#